data_AF-A0A9X8VBZ9-F1
#
_entry.id   AF-A0A9X8VBZ9-F1
#
_cell.length_a   1.000
_cell.length_b   1.000
_cell.length_c   1.000
_cell.angle_alpha   90.00
_cell.angle_beta   90.00
_cell.angle_gamma   90.00
#
_symmetry.space_group_name_H-M   'P 1'
#
loop_
_entity.id
_entity.type
_entity.pdbx_description
1 polymer ?
#
loop_
_entity_poly.entity_id
_entity_poly.type
_entity_poly.pdbx_seq_one_letter_code
_entity_poly.pdbx_strand_id
1 'polypeptide(L)'
;IKELVKRTEEHLKGMVVPGTLFEELGFNYIGPVDGHDVQGLVATLKNMRDLKGPQLLHIMTKKGRGYAPAEKDPISFHAVPKFDPASGTLPKSAGGLPTYSKIFG
;
A
#
# COMPACT_ATOMS: atom_id res chain seq x y z
N ILE A 1 -8.92 2.81 41.89
CA ILE A 1 -7.72 2.57 41.03
C ILE A 1 -8.03 1.66 39.85
N LYS A 2 -8.65 0.47 40.05
CA LYS A 2 -9.03 -0.44 38.93
C LYS A 2 -10.00 0.18 37.89
N GLU A 3 -10.97 1.00 38.31
CA GLU A 3 -11.87 1.68 37.34
C GLU A 3 -11.19 2.81 36.55
N LEU A 4 -10.26 3.55 37.15
CA LEU A 4 -9.54 4.62 36.46
C LEU A 4 -8.64 4.04 35.35
N VAL A 5 -7.97 2.92 35.63
CA VAL A 5 -7.13 2.18 34.67
C VAL A 5 -7.97 1.57 33.53
N LYS A 6 -9.16 1.02 33.84
CA LYS A 6 -10.09 0.52 32.82
C LYS A 6 -10.59 1.62 31.89
N ARG A 7 -10.88 2.81 32.44
CA ARG A 7 -11.33 3.98 31.67
C ARG A 7 -10.25 4.52 30.72
N THR A 8 -8.96 4.44 31.08
CA THR A 8 -7.85 4.83 30.20
C THR A 8 -7.58 3.80 29.11
N GLU A 9 -7.71 2.49 29.40
CA GLU A 9 -7.59 1.45 28.38
C GLU A 9 -8.72 1.50 27.34
N GLU A 10 -9.93 1.87 27.74
CA GLU A 10 -11.07 2.05 26.83
C GLU A 10 -10.94 3.33 25.97
N HIS A 11 -10.31 4.40 26.46
CA HIS A 11 -10.02 5.60 25.67
C HIS A 11 -8.87 5.41 24.67
N LEU A 12 -7.84 4.63 25.00
CA LEU A 12 -6.69 4.41 24.11
C LEU A 12 -6.97 3.37 23.02
N LYS A 13 -7.86 2.40 23.27
CA LYS A 13 -8.29 1.42 22.26
C LYS A 13 -9.25 2.02 21.21
N GLY A 14 -9.79 3.22 21.46
CA GLY A 14 -10.78 3.87 20.60
C GLY A 14 -10.27 4.96 19.65
N MET A 15 -8.99 5.35 19.71
CA MET A 15 -8.47 6.55 19.01
C MET A 15 -7.64 6.30 17.74
N VAL A 16 -7.56 5.08 17.23
CA VAL A 16 -6.83 4.81 15.97
C VAL A 16 -7.75 4.13 14.96
N VAL A 17 -8.77 4.86 14.51
CA VAL A 17 -9.32 4.60 13.17
C VAL A 17 -8.24 5.12 12.20
N PRO A 18 -7.84 4.42 11.12
CA PRO A 18 -6.74 4.85 10.26
C PRO A 18 -6.79 6.31 9.80
N GLY A 19 -7.99 6.91 9.73
CA GLY A 19 -8.17 8.33 9.43
C GLY A 19 -7.76 9.30 10.55
N THR A 20 -7.93 8.94 11.83
CA THR A 20 -7.71 9.86 12.96
C THR A 20 -6.26 10.32 13.06
N LEU A 21 -5.29 9.46 12.79
CA LEU A 21 -3.87 9.83 12.79
C LEU A 21 -3.56 10.93 11.78
N PHE A 22 -4.09 10.82 10.56
CA PHE A 22 -3.79 11.78 9.50
C PHE A 22 -4.60 13.07 9.65
N GLU A 23 -5.82 12.97 10.17
CA GLU A 23 -6.64 14.13 10.55
C GLU A 23 -5.98 14.95 11.66
N GLU A 24 -5.40 14.30 12.67
CA GLU A 24 -4.61 14.97 13.72
C GLU A 24 -3.36 15.69 13.17
N LEU A 25 -2.78 15.18 12.08
CA LEU A 25 -1.69 15.82 11.34
C LEU A 25 -2.16 16.95 10.40
N GLY A 26 -3.47 17.23 10.36
CA GLY A 26 -4.09 18.29 9.58
C GLY A 26 -4.49 17.89 8.16
N PHE A 27 -4.44 16.60 7.80
CA PHE A 27 -4.91 16.11 6.50
C PHE A 27 -6.41 15.83 6.52
N ASN A 28 -7.07 16.10 5.39
CA ASN A 28 -8.38 15.51 5.12
C ASN A 28 -8.17 14.08 4.61
N TYR A 29 -8.57 13.09 5.40
CA TYR A 29 -8.44 11.68 5.05
C TYR A 29 -9.63 11.19 4.21
N ILE A 30 -9.36 10.57 3.06
CA ILE A 30 -10.37 10.09 2.11
C ILE A 30 -10.05 8.65 1.72
N GLY A 31 -11.02 7.74 1.84
CA GLY A 31 -10.87 6.32 1.49
C GLY A 31 -11.00 5.36 2.68
N PRO A 32 -10.61 4.08 2.53
CA PRO A 32 -9.95 3.49 1.35
C PRO A 32 -10.87 3.41 0.11
N VAL A 33 -10.30 3.64 -1.08
CA VAL A 33 -10.98 3.44 -2.38
C VAL A 33 -10.31 2.31 -3.20
N ASP A 34 -11.06 1.65 -4.08
CA ASP A 34 -10.48 0.66 -5.01
C ASP A 34 -9.61 1.35 -6.05
N GLY A 35 -8.32 1.02 -6.07
CA GLY A 35 -7.34 1.55 -7.01
C GLY A 35 -7.45 0.98 -8.43
N HIS A 36 -8.29 -0.03 -8.65
CA HIS A 36 -8.53 -0.60 -9.97
C HIS A 36 -9.82 -0.09 -10.62
N ASP A 37 -10.61 0.73 -9.92
CA ASP A 37 -11.73 1.46 -10.49
C ASP A 37 -11.27 2.84 -11.01
N VAL A 38 -10.84 2.88 -12.26
CA VAL A 38 -10.36 4.13 -12.90
C VAL A 38 -11.44 5.21 -12.93
N GLN A 39 -12.71 4.85 -13.15
CA GLN A 39 -13.79 5.85 -13.23
C GLN A 39 -14.10 6.41 -11.83
N GLY A 40 -14.14 5.55 -10.82
CA GLY A 40 -14.24 5.94 -9.41
C GLY A 40 -13.11 6.88 -9.00
N LEU A 41 -11.85 6.52 -9.31
CA LEU A 41 -10.69 7.36 -9.00
C LEU A 41 -10.76 8.74 -9.66
N VAL A 42 -11.16 8.81 -10.93
CA VAL A 42 -11.31 10.10 -11.62
C VAL A 42 -12.39 10.95 -10.94
N ALA A 43 -13.51 10.37 -10.55
CA ALA A 43 -14.57 11.09 -9.84
C ALA A 43 -14.09 11.58 -8.46
N THR A 44 -13.42 10.72 -7.70
CA THR A 44 -12.85 11.06 -6.39
C THR A 44 -11.83 12.19 -6.50
N LEU A 45 -10.87 12.10 -7.42
CA LEU A 45 -9.85 13.12 -7.64
C LEU A 45 -10.45 14.46 -8.11
N LYS A 46 -11.49 14.44 -8.95
CA LYS A 46 -12.22 15.66 -9.35
C LYS A 46 -12.85 16.37 -8.16
N ASN A 47 -13.52 15.63 -7.28
CA ASN A 47 -14.15 16.19 -6.08
C ASN A 47 -13.09 16.75 -5.10
N MET A 48 -11.95 16.07 -4.98
CA MET A 48 -10.86 16.46 -4.09
C MET A 48 -10.14 17.75 -4.50
N ARG A 49 -10.06 18.02 -5.81
CA ARG A 49 -9.32 19.17 -6.37
C ARG A 49 -9.74 20.51 -5.76
N ASP A 50 -11.03 20.64 -5.45
CA ASP A 50 -11.61 21.92 -5.01
C ASP A 50 -11.70 22.01 -3.47
N LEU A 51 -11.20 21.00 -2.73
CA LEU A 51 -11.13 20.98 -1.27
C LEU A 51 -9.96 21.82 -0.74
N LYS A 52 -10.16 22.45 0.42
CA LYS A 52 -9.13 23.24 1.11
C LYS A 52 -8.28 22.37 2.03
N GLY A 53 -7.03 22.76 2.21
CA GLY A 53 -6.08 22.07 3.09
C GLY A 53 -5.47 20.83 2.43
N PRO A 54 -4.52 20.18 3.12
CA PRO A 54 -3.86 19.00 2.58
C PRO A 54 -4.84 17.81 2.53
N GLN A 55 -4.77 17.02 1.48
CA GLN A 55 -5.63 15.86 1.25
C GLN A 55 -4.81 14.57 1.29
N LEU A 56 -5.35 13.52 1.89
CA LEU A 56 -4.78 12.18 1.84
C LEU A 56 -5.81 11.20 1.30
N LEU A 57 -5.58 10.70 0.09
CA LEU A 57 -6.40 9.66 -0.54
C LEU A 57 -5.76 8.29 -0.31
N HIS A 58 -6.42 7.44 0.46
CA HIS A 58 -6.03 6.05 0.67
C HIS A 58 -6.56 5.18 -0.47
N ILE A 59 -5.67 4.69 -1.33
CA ILE A 59 -6.00 3.83 -2.47
C ILE A 59 -5.52 2.40 -2.21
N MET A 60 -6.44 1.44 -2.33
CA MET A 60 -6.15 0.01 -2.24
C MET A 60 -5.80 -0.55 -3.61
N THR A 61 -4.58 -1.08 -3.78
CA THR A 61 -4.14 -1.68 -5.05
C THR A 61 -3.71 -3.14 -4.87
N LYS A 62 -3.49 -3.83 -5.99
CA LYS A 62 -2.96 -5.20 -6.04
C LYS A 62 -1.62 -5.15 -6.77
N LYS A 63 -0.54 -5.49 -6.08
CA LYS A 63 0.79 -5.52 -6.68
C LYS A 63 0.82 -6.54 -7.82
N GLY A 64 1.36 -6.13 -8.96
CA GLY A 64 1.38 -6.96 -10.17
C GLY A 64 0.06 -7.03 -10.95
N ARG A 65 -0.97 -6.23 -10.60
CA ARG A 65 -2.28 -6.26 -11.28
C ARG A 65 -2.13 -6.25 -12.80
N GLY A 66 -2.84 -7.14 -13.47
CA GLY A 66 -2.85 -7.26 -14.93
C GLY A 66 -1.84 -8.27 -15.46
N TYR A 67 -0.99 -8.84 -14.60
CA TYR A 67 -0.09 -9.92 -14.96
C TYR A 67 -0.10 -11.02 -13.91
N ALA A 68 -0.82 -12.12 -14.20
CA ALA A 68 -1.11 -13.18 -13.23
C ALA A 68 0.11 -13.77 -12.50
N PRO A 69 1.29 -13.98 -13.14
CA PRO A 69 2.49 -14.41 -12.42
C PRO A 69 2.95 -13.39 -11.36
N ALA A 70 2.94 -12.10 -11.66
CA ALA A 70 3.31 -11.05 -10.70
C ALA A 70 2.26 -10.84 -9.62
N GLU A 71 0.97 -11.09 -9.90
CA GLU A 71 -0.08 -11.08 -8.87
C GLU A 71 0.08 -12.24 -7.88
N LYS A 72 0.58 -13.40 -8.33
CA LYS A 72 0.81 -14.59 -7.51
C LYS A 72 2.11 -14.50 -6.70
N ASP A 73 3.16 -13.93 -7.28
CA ASP A 73 4.47 -13.74 -6.63
C ASP A 73 4.94 -12.28 -6.69
N PRO A 74 4.27 -11.37 -5.95
CA PRO A 74 4.55 -9.94 -6.01
C PRO A 74 5.91 -9.56 -5.41
N ILE A 75 6.58 -10.47 -4.70
CA ILE A 75 7.90 -10.24 -4.11
C ILE A 75 8.96 -10.46 -5.17
N SER A 76 9.00 -11.62 -5.82
CA SER A 76 10.00 -11.89 -6.86
C SER A 76 9.81 -11.00 -8.09
N PHE A 77 8.57 -10.58 -8.38
CA PHE A 77 8.28 -9.64 -9.46
C PHE A 77 8.46 -8.16 -9.08
N HIS A 78 9.00 -7.82 -7.90
CA HIS A 78 9.19 -6.43 -7.48
C HIS A 78 10.27 -5.69 -8.29
N ALA A 79 11.35 -6.39 -8.63
CA ALA A 79 12.48 -5.86 -9.37
C ALA A 79 13.08 -7.00 -10.20
N VAL A 80 12.72 -7.03 -11.49
CA VAL A 80 13.08 -8.13 -12.39
C VAL A 80 13.94 -7.63 -13.54
N PRO A 81 14.94 -8.42 -13.99
CA PRO A 81 15.66 -8.11 -15.22
C PRO A 81 14.73 -8.17 -16.43
N LYS A 82 15.20 -7.72 -17.60
CA LYS A 82 14.46 -7.88 -18.86
C LYS A 82 14.04 -9.35 -19.03
N PHE A 83 12.74 -9.59 -19.22
CA PHE A 83 12.16 -10.91 -19.42
C PHE A 83 11.08 -10.84 -20.50
N ASP A 84 10.65 -12.00 -21.00
CA ASP A 84 9.51 -12.11 -21.90
C ASP A 84 8.22 -12.31 -21.08
N PRO A 85 7.27 -11.34 -21.07
CA PRO A 85 6.00 -11.48 -20.36
C PRO A 85 5.15 -12.66 -20.84
N ALA A 86 5.26 -13.06 -22.11
CA ALA A 86 4.51 -14.19 -22.64
C ALA A 86 4.97 -15.53 -22.02
N SER A 87 6.23 -15.61 -21.60
CA SER A 87 6.80 -16.82 -20.99
C SER A 87 6.28 -17.09 -19.58
N GLY A 88 5.68 -16.10 -18.92
CA GLY A 88 5.19 -16.23 -17.55
C GLY A 88 6.28 -16.34 -16.48
N THR A 89 7.56 -16.34 -16.85
CA THR A 89 8.68 -16.71 -15.96
C THR A 89 9.81 -15.69 -16.01
N LEU A 90 10.59 -15.65 -14.94
CA LEU A 90 11.78 -14.82 -14.86
C LEU A 90 12.99 -15.57 -15.41
N PRO A 91 13.91 -14.89 -16.12
CA PRO A 91 15.13 -15.50 -16.59
C PRO A 91 15.93 -16.00 -15.39
N LYS A 92 16.52 -17.18 -15.53
CA LYS A 92 17.44 -17.71 -14.53
C LYS A 92 18.67 -16.81 -14.45
N SER A 93 19.18 -16.60 -13.24
CA SER A 93 20.48 -15.95 -13.06
C SER A 93 21.53 -16.71 -13.87
N ALA A 94 22.38 -15.98 -14.59
CA ALA A 94 23.39 -16.54 -15.50
C ALA A 94 24.49 -17.36 -14.80
N GLY A 95 24.41 -17.54 -13.48
CA GLY A 95 25.48 -18.12 -12.67
C GLY A 95 26.58 -17.10 -12.45
N GLY A 96 27.12 -17.06 -11.23
CA GLY A 96 28.12 -16.09 -10.82
C GLY A 96 28.46 -16.26 -9.34
N LEU A 97 29.46 -15.49 -8.88
CA LEU A 97 29.81 -15.45 -7.46
C LEU A 97 28.60 -15.00 -6.62
N PRO A 98 28.45 -15.49 -5.38
CA PRO A 98 27.39 -15.03 -4.49
C PRO A 98 27.48 -13.52 -4.28
N THR A 99 26.33 -12.85 -4.25
CA THR A 99 26.28 -11.41 -3.90
C THR A 99 26.67 -11.22 -2.43
N TYR A 100 27.17 -10.03 -2.08
CA TYR A 100 27.47 -9.73 -0.69
C TYR A 100 26.25 -9.87 0.23
N SER A 101 25.05 -9.46 -0.20
CA SER A 101 23.81 -9.73 0.56
C SER A 101 23.56 -11.23 0.77
N LYS A 102 23.89 -12.08 -0.20
CA LYS A 102 23.79 -13.55 -0.03
C LYS A 102 24.81 -14.08 0.99
N ILE A 103 25.96 -13.43 1.12
CA ILE A 103 27.01 -13.83 2.08
C ILE A 103 26.70 -13.30 3.49
N PHE A 104 26.18 -12.08 3.61
CA PHE A 104 26.09 -11.36 4.88
C PHE A 104 24.66 -11.19 5.44
N GLY A 105 23.61 -11.23 4.61
CA GLY A 105 22.22 -10.93 5.00
C GLY A 105 21.78 -9.55 4.54
#